data_AF-A0A9E1R170-F1
#
_entry.id   AF-A0A9E1R170-F1
#
_cell.length_a   1.000
_cell.length_b   1.000
_cell.length_c   1.000
_cell.angle_alpha   90.00
_cell.angle_beta   90.00
_cell.angle_gamma   90.00
#
_symmetry.space_group_name_H-M   'P 1'
#
loop_
_entity.id
_entity.type
_entity.pdbx_description
1 polymer ?
#
loop_
_entity_poly.entity_id
_entity_poly.type
_entity_poly.pdbx_seq_one_letter_code
_entity_poly.pdbx_strand_id
1 'polypeptide(L)'
;NSPTDLMSEEQMVDFLLDINIINSSRAYRNNSDLNYYNIKDTFLYKKHNIDSIQFVNSNSYYSSKPKKYLKIYSQLQKKMRSIKDSIEIELNKETREIKDSLSLIN
;
A
#
# COMPACT_ATOMS: atom_id res chain seq x y z
N ASN A 1 1.28 30.64 9.04
CA ASN A 1 0.00 30.01 8.68
C ASN A 1 0.16 28.51 8.75
N SER A 2 -0.42 27.87 9.77
CA SER A 2 -0.50 26.41 9.84
C SER A 2 -1.59 25.96 8.86
N PRO A 3 -1.35 24.97 7.98
CA PRO A 3 -2.42 24.45 7.13
C PRO A 3 -3.43 23.78 8.05
N THR A 4 -4.67 24.26 8.05
CA THR A 4 -5.77 23.79 8.91
C THR A 4 -6.38 22.46 8.46
N ASP A 5 -5.79 21.79 7.47
CA ASP A 5 -6.31 20.56 6.89
C ASP A 5 -5.16 19.62 6.50
N LEU A 6 -4.58 18.97 7.50
CA LEU A 6 -3.53 17.96 7.33
C LEU A 6 -4.13 16.58 7.52
N MET A 7 -3.70 15.63 6.69
CA MET A 7 -3.94 14.21 6.89
C MET A 7 -3.38 13.78 8.25
N SER A 8 -4.09 12.90 8.95
CA SER A 8 -3.54 12.27 10.16
C SER A 8 -2.32 11.38 9.83
N GLU A 9 -1.53 11.00 10.85
CA GLU A 9 -0.41 10.07 10.65
C GLU A 9 -0.92 8.74 10.08
N GLU A 10 -2.06 8.26 10.54
CA GLU A 10 -2.70 7.02 10.07
C GLU A 10 -3.20 7.15 8.62
N GLN A 11 -3.89 8.24 8.28
CA GLN A 11 -4.30 8.51 6.89
C GLN A 11 -3.08 8.59 5.95
N MET A 12 -1.96 9.18 6.41
CA MET A 12 -0.72 9.19 5.63
C MET A 12 -0.14 7.79 5.43
N VAL A 13 -0.14 6.94 6.47
CA VAL A 13 0.31 5.54 6.35
C VAL A 13 -0.53 4.79 5.31
N ASP A 14 -1.85 4.93 5.38
CA ASP A 14 -2.78 4.22 4.52
C ASP A 14 -2.71 4.70 3.06
N PHE A 15 -2.62 6.02 2.85
CA PHE A 15 -2.43 6.61 1.54
C PHE A 15 -1.09 6.21 0.92
N LEU A 16 -0.01 6.26 1.70
CA LEU A 16 1.31 5.85 1.25
C LEU A 16 1.38 4.35 0.94
N LEU A 17 0.64 3.51 1.65
CA LEU A 17 0.56 2.09 1.31
C LEU A 17 -0.05 1.90 -0.09
N ASP A 18 -1.22 2.49 -0.32
CA ASP A 18 -1.94 2.32 -1.59
C ASP A 18 -1.16 2.90 -2.77
N ILE A 19 -0.56 4.09 -2.63
CA ILE A 19 0.22 4.68 -3.72
C ILE A 19 1.45 3.84 -4.07
N ASN A 20 2.10 3.23 -3.07
CA ASN A 20 3.25 2.34 -3.32
C ASN A 20 2.83 1.04 -4.01
N ILE A 21 1.67 0.47 -3.65
CA ILE A 21 1.12 -0.72 -4.33
C ILE A 21 0.78 -0.39 -5.79
N ILE A 22 0.09 0.73 -6.04
CA ILE A 22 -0.26 1.17 -7.41
C ILE A 22 0.99 1.46 -8.24
N ASN A 23 1.98 2.14 -7.67
CA ASN A 23 3.22 2.44 -8.39
C ASN A 23 4.01 1.16 -8.70
N SER A 24 4.05 0.21 -7.76
CA SER A 24 4.70 -1.08 -7.98
C SER A 24 3.97 -1.91 -9.04
N SER A 25 2.64 -1.88 -9.07
CA SER A 25 1.86 -2.60 -10.08
C SER A 25 2.00 -1.99 -11.48
N ARG A 26 2.11 -0.66 -11.59
CA ARG A 26 2.42 0.03 -12.86
C ARG A 26 3.80 -0.34 -13.41
N ALA A 27 4.79 -0.51 -12.54
CA ALA A 27 6.15 -0.91 -12.94
C ALA A 27 6.23 -2.38 -13.38
N TYR A 28 5.28 -3.22 -12.94
CA TYR A 28 5.22 -4.62 -13.32
C TYR A 28 4.47 -4.80 -14.64
N ARG A 29 5.15 -5.34 -15.66
CA ARG A 29 4.49 -5.72 -16.92
C ARG A 29 3.71 -7.01 -16.70
N ASN A 30 2.42 -6.87 -16.45
CA ASN A 30 1.50 -7.98 -16.27
C ASN A 30 1.20 -8.65 -17.64
N ASN A 31 1.29 -9.98 -17.70
CA ASN A 31 0.88 -10.79 -18.85
C ASN A 31 -0.60 -11.21 -18.80
N SER A 32 -1.34 -10.80 -17.76
CA SER A 32 -2.80 -10.98 -17.69
C SER A 32 -3.54 -9.71 -18.13
N ASP A 33 -4.78 -9.86 -18.58
CA ASP A 33 -5.68 -8.77 -19.03
C ASP A 33 -6.05 -7.76 -17.92
N LEU A 34 -5.55 -7.97 -16.70
CA LEU A 34 -5.66 -7.06 -15.57
C LEU A 34 -4.74 -5.83 -15.77
N ASN A 35 -5.32 -4.79 -16.34
CA ASN A 35 -4.67 -3.50 -16.61
C ASN A 35 -4.54 -2.64 -15.34
N TYR A 36 -3.60 -3.00 -14.46
CA TYR A 36 -3.29 -2.20 -13.26
C TYR A 36 -2.76 -0.78 -13.58
N TYR A 37 -2.25 -0.56 -14.80
CA TYR A 37 -1.80 0.74 -15.30
C TYR A 37 -2.91 1.79 -15.38
N ASN A 38 -4.19 1.37 -15.44
CA ASN A 38 -5.34 2.25 -15.64
C ASN A 38 -5.95 2.82 -14.35
N ILE A 39 -5.40 2.50 -13.17
CA ILE A 39 -5.87 3.11 -11.92
C ILE A 39 -5.54 4.60 -11.97
N LYS A 40 -6.57 5.45 -12.05
CA LYS A 40 -6.40 6.91 -12.04
C LYS A 40 -6.07 7.39 -10.62
N ASP A 41 -5.12 8.30 -10.49
CA ASP A 41 -4.75 8.90 -9.19
C ASP A 41 -5.95 9.58 -8.49
N THR A 42 -6.94 10.04 -9.26
CA THR A 42 -8.19 10.60 -8.71
C THR A 42 -9.01 9.59 -7.91
N PHE A 43 -8.91 8.29 -8.21
CA PHE A 43 -9.54 7.25 -7.40
C PHE A 43 -8.84 7.08 -6.05
N LEU A 44 -7.51 7.22 -6.03
CA LEU A 44 -6.72 7.14 -4.80
C LEU A 44 -7.12 8.25 -3.82
N TYR A 45 -7.20 9.50 -4.27
CA TYR A 45 -7.63 10.61 -3.42
C TYR A 45 -9.06 10.42 -2.88
N LYS A 46 -9.99 9.98 -3.74
CA LYS A 46 -11.38 9.68 -3.33
C LYS A 46 -11.45 8.56 -2.29
N LYS A 47 -10.68 7.48 -2.44
CA LYS A 47 -10.66 6.36 -1.48
C LYS A 47 -10.27 6.82 -0.07
N HIS A 48 -9.34 7.77 0.02
CA HIS A 48 -8.85 8.31 1.29
C HIS A 48 -9.63 9.52 1.80
N ASN A 49 -10.64 9.97 1.06
CA ASN A 49 -11.40 11.19 1.35
C ASN A 49 -10.50 12.42 1.51
N ILE A 50 -9.53 12.57 0.61
CA ILE A 50 -8.61 13.70 0.55
C ILE A 50 -8.59 14.31 -0.85
N ASP A 51 -7.96 15.47 -1.00
CA ASP A 51 -7.53 15.98 -2.30
C ASP A 51 -5.99 16.02 -2.45
N SER A 52 -5.52 16.35 -3.66
CA SER A 52 -4.10 16.44 -3.96
C SER A 52 -3.37 17.54 -3.17
N ILE A 53 -4.05 18.65 -2.87
CA ILE A 53 -3.48 19.78 -2.14
C ILE A 53 -3.29 19.40 -0.67
N GLN A 54 -4.27 18.72 -0.07
CA GLN A 54 -4.21 18.20 1.29
C GLN A 54 -3.03 17.23 1.44
N PHE A 55 -2.82 16.33 0.47
CA PHE A 55 -1.65 15.43 0.48
C PHE A 55 -0.33 16.21 0.38
N VAL A 56 -0.19 17.15 -0.57
CA VAL A 56 1.05 17.94 -0.73
C VAL A 56 1.38 18.72 0.53
N ASN A 57 0.39 19.37 1.14
CA ASN A 57 0.54 20.12 2.38
C ASN A 57 0.94 19.20 3.55
N SER A 58 0.30 18.04 3.66
CA SER A 58 0.61 17.03 4.69
C SER A 58 2.02 16.48 4.53
N ASN A 59 2.39 16.11 3.30
CA ASN A 59 3.72 15.60 3.00
C ASN A 59 4.81 16.63 3.32
N SER A 60 4.59 17.91 2.97
CA SER A 60 5.48 19.02 3.33
C SER A 60 5.58 19.21 4.84
N TYR A 61 4.44 19.22 5.55
CA TYR A 61 4.40 19.33 7.01
C TYR A 61 5.19 18.21 7.69
N TYR A 62 4.94 16.95 7.34
CA TYR A 62 5.63 15.82 7.96
C TYR A 62 7.11 15.78 7.59
N SER A 63 7.49 16.13 6.35
CA SER A 63 8.89 16.24 5.93
C SER A 63 9.68 17.26 6.79
N SER A 64 9.02 18.32 7.27
CA SER A 64 9.62 19.29 8.19
C SER A 64 9.77 18.78 9.64
N LYS A 65 9.23 17.58 9.96
CA LYS A 65 9.20 16.97 11.31
C LYS A 65 9.76 15.54 11.27
N PRO A 66 11.09 15.37 11.20
CA PRO A 66 11.74 14.07 10.95
C PRO A 66 11.28 12.94 11.89
N LYS A 67 11.10 13.21 13.19
CA LYS A 67 10.61 12.21 14.15
C LYS A 67 9.20 11.69 13.83
N LYS A 68 8.28 12.58 13.44
CA LYS A 68 6.91 12.19 13.05
C LYS A 68 6.91 11.43 11.73
N TYR A 69 7.70 11.88 10.76
CA TYR A 69 7.74 11.24 9.46
C TYR A 69 8.38 9.85 9.52
N LEU A 70 9.42 9.68 10.33
CA LEU A 70 10.00 8.37 10.61
C LEU A 70 8.99 7.43 11.25
N LYS A 71 8.12 7.93 12.15
CA LYS A 71 7.03 7.14 12.74
C LYS A 71 6.03 6.68 11.68
N ILE A 72 5.63 7.55 10.76
CA ILE A 72 4.76 7.21 9.61
C ILE A 72 5.40 6.10 8.78
N TYR A 73 6.65 6.26 8.34
CA TYR A 73 7.33 5.23 7.53
C TYR A 73 7.57 3.92 8.29
N SER A 74 7.83 3.98 9.60
CA SER A 74 7.94 2.77 10.42
C SER A 74 6.63 1.99 10.48
N GLN A 75 5.49 2.69 10.64
CA GLN A 75 4.16 2.07 10.61
C GLN A 75 3.82 1.52 9.22
N LEU A 76 4.12 2.27 8.16
CA LEU A 76 3.99 1.82 6.78
C LEU A 76 4.74 0.51 6.55
N GLN A 77 6.01 0.44 6.97
CA GLN A 77 6.84 -0.75 6.83
C GLN A 77 6.29 -1.94 7.62
N LYS A 78 5.71 -1.71 8.81
CA LYS A 78 5.02 -2.76 9.58
C LYS A 78 3.81 -3.29 8.82
N LYS A 79 2.96 -2.41 8.28
CA LYS A 79 1.76 -2.79 7.52
C LYS A 79 2.12 -3.58 6.24
N MET A 80 3.15 -3.14 5.51
CA MET A 80 3.68 -3.86 4.34
C MET A 80 4.20 -5.26 4.70
N ARG A 81 4.92 -5.41 5.82
CA ARG A 81 5.36 -6.73 6.30
C ARG A 81 4.18 -7.63 6.62
N SER A 82 3.19 -7.13 7.36
CA SER A 82 2.01 -7.93 7.69
C SER A 82 1.27 -8.42 6.44
N ILE A 83 1.12 -7.58 5.41
CA ILE A 83 0.52 -7.99 4.14
C ILE A 83 1.35 -9.07 3.45
N LYS A 84 2.68 -8.89 3.38
CA LYS A 84 3.59 -9.88 2.80
C LYS A 84 3.48 -11.23 3.52
N ASP A 85 3.54 -11.21 4.85
CA ASP A 85 3.51 -12.42 5.67
C ASP A 85 2.17 -13.15 5.50
N SER A 86 1.05 -12.42 5.43
CA SER A 86 -0.26 -13.02 5.14
C SER A 86 -0.33 -13.71 3.77
N ILE A 87 0.19 -13.06 2.72
CA ILE A 87 0.25 -13.65 1.37
C ILE A 87 1.14 -14.91 1.37
N GLU A 88 2.29 -14.87 2.04
CA GLU A 88 3.21 -16.01 2.12
C GLU A 88 2.60 -17.21 2.86
N ILE A 89 1.83 -16.97 3.93
CA ILE A 89 1.09 -18.01 4.64
C ILE A 89 0.06 -18.68 3.72
N GLU A 90 -0.71 -17.88 2.98
CA GLU A 90 -1.76 -18.38 2.07
C GLU A 90 -1.16 -19.21 0.93
N LEU A 91 -0.12 -18.70 0.26
CA LEU A 91 0.58 -19.42 -0.81
C LEU A 91 1.19 -20.75 -0.33
N ASN A 92 1.76 -20.77 0.87
CA ASN A 92 2.32 -21.98 1.46
C ASN A 92 1.23 -23.01 1.79
N LYS A 93 0.05 -22.56 2.21
CA LYS A 93 -1.10 -23.44 2.46
C LYS A 93 -1.57 -24.09 1.16
N GLU A 94 -1.81 -23.30 0.11
CA GLU A 94 -2.20 -23.81 -1.22
C GLU A 94 -1.18 -24.80 -1.77
N THR A 95 0.11 -24.48 -1.64
CA THR A 95 1.21 -25.37 -2.09
C THR A 95 1.20 -26.71 -1.36
N ARG A 96 0.86 -26.75 -0.07
CA ARG A 96 0.73 -28.00 0.69
C ARG A 96 -0.48 -28.81 0.23
N GLU A 97 -1.64 -28.17 0.08
CA GLU A 97 -2.87 -28.84 -0.37
C GLU A 97 -2.71 -29.48 -1.75
N ILE A 98 -2.00 -28.80 -2.67
CA ILE A 98 -1.67 -29.36 -3.99
C ILE A 98 -0.75 -30.59 -3.85
N LYS A 99 0.30 -30.50 -3.01
CA LYS A 99 1.24 -31.62 -2.78
C LYS A 99 0.54 -32.83 -2.18
N ASP A 100 -0.31 -32.62 -1.18
CA ASP A 100 -1.06 -33.68 -0.52
C ASP A 100 -2.00 -34.36 -1.52
N SER A 101 -2.69 -33.58 -2.36
CA SER A 101 -3.58 -34.10 -3.41
C SER A 101 -2.84 -34.95 -4.45
N LEU A 102 -1.64 -34.52 -4.89
CA LEU A 102 -0.81 -35.27 -5.83
C LEU A 102 -0.26 -36.57 -5.22
N SER A 103 -0.02 -36.60 -3.90
CA SER A 103 0.47 -37.80 -3.21
C SER A 103 -0.57 -38.92 -3.10
N LEU A 104 -1.87 -38.61 -3.20
CA LEU A 104 -2.95 -39.60 -3.15
C LEU A 104 -3.15 -40.36 -4.46
N ILE A 105 -2.55 -39.90 -5.56
CA ILE A 105 -2.71 -40.45 -6.91
C ILE A 105 -1.53 -41.36 -7.30
N ASN A 106 -0.43 -41.31 -6.54
CA ASN A 106 0.77 -42.16 -6.70
C ASN A 106 0.80 -43.27 -5.65
#